data_AF-A0AAD1TJP0-F1
#
_entry.id   AF-A0AAD1TJP0-F1
#
_cell.length_a   1.000
_cell.length_b   1.000
_cell.length_c   1.000
_cell.angle_alpha   90.00
_cell.angle_beta   90.00
_cell.angle_gamma   90.00
#
_symmetry.space_group_name_H-M   'P 1'
#
loop_
_entity.id
_entity.type
_entity.pdbx_description
1 polymer ?
#
loop_
_entity_poly.entity_id
_entity_poly.type
_entity_poly.pdbx_seq_one_letter_code
_entity_poly.pdbx_strand_id
1 'polypeptide(L)' 'MDIILQTKQRHFSNITKQDLELIRSLANDVNLVIRPADKGGGIVLLNYCDYRVELLSQLQDTDTYTKLKGDPTA' A
#
# COMPACT_ATOMS: atom_id res chain seq x y z
N MET A 1 -26.87 3.30 -38.00
CA MET A 1 -28.11 2.67 -37.51
C MET A 1 -27.71 1.50 -36.65
N ASP A 2 -27.97 1.71 -35.36
CA ASP A 2 -27.45 1.00 -34.20
C ASP A 2 -27.99 -0.42 -34.08
N ILE A 3 -27.10 -1.40 -33.86
CA ILE A 3 -27.39 -2.55 -33.00
C ILE A 3 -26.08 -2.97 -32.30
N ILE A 4 -25.56 -2.13 -31.40
CA ILE A 4 -24.74 -2.66 -30.30
C ILE A 4 -25.77 -3.24 -29.32
N LEU A 5 -25.86 -4.57 -29.27
CA LEU A 5 -26.69 -5.28 -28.30
C LEU A 5 -26.26 -4.86 -26.90
N GLN A 6 -27.01 -3.93 -26.31
CA GLN A 6 -26.85 -3.46 -24.95
C GLN A 6 -27.34 -4.58 -24.03
N THR A 7 -26.56 -5.65 -23.96
CA THR A 7 -26.72 -6.66 -22.92
C THR A 7 -26.56 -5.91 -21.60
N LYS A 8 -27.58 -6.00 -20.74
CA LYS A 8 -27.50 -5.51 -19.36
C LYS A 8 -26.37 -6.30 -18.71
N GLN A 9 -25.14 -5.79 -18.77
CA GLN A 9 -24.01 -6.42 -18.11
C GLN A 9 -24.36 -6.44 -16.63
N ARG A 10 -24.66 -7.63 -16.11
CA ARG A 10 -24.78 -7.84 -14.68
C ARG A 10 -23.38 -7.57 -14.13
N HIS A 11 -23.24 -6.45 -13.44
CA HIS A 11 -22.04 -6.13 -12.69
C HIS A 11 -21.91 -7.16 -11.57
N PHE A 12 -21.20 -8.25 -11.84
CA PHE A 12 -20.78 -9.18 -10.80
C PHE A 12 -19.61 -8.54 -10.08
N SER A 13 -19.66 -8.54 -8.74
CA SER A 13 -18.48 -8.16 -7.97
C SER A 13 -17.38 -9.20 -8.21
N ASN A 14 -16.16 -8.72 -8.45
CA ASN A 14 -14.96 -9.55 -8.51
C ASN A 14 -14.40 -9.88 -7.12
N ILE A 15 -15.11 -9.50 -6.06
CA ILE A 15 -14.71 -9.67 -4.67
C ILE A 15 -15.84 -10.41 -3.94
N THR A 16 -15.49 -11.50 -3.27
CA THR A 16 -16.44 -12.28 -2.45
C THR A 16 -16.67 -11.61 -1.09
N LYS A 17 -17.65 -12.10 -0.32
CA LYS A 17 -17.84 -11.63 1.06
C LYS A 17 -16.64 -11.97 1.94
N GLN A 18 -16.06 -13.16 1.77
CA GLN A 18 -14.86 -13.57 2.48
C GLN A 18 -13.68 -12.66 2.17
N ASP A 19 -13.51 -12.25 0.90
CA ASP A 19 -12.45 -11.31 0.52
C ASP A 19 -12.63 -9.94 1.20
N LEU A 20 -13.86 -9.44 1.26
CA LEU A 20 -14.15 -8.18 1.98
C LEU A 20 -13.84 -8.28 3.47
N GLU A 21 -14.19 -9.40 4.10
CA GLU A 21 -13.87 -9.65 5.51
C GLU A 21 -12.36 -9.74 5.74
N LEU A 22 -11.64 -10.42 4.86
CA LEU A 22 -10.18 -10.49 4.90
C LEU A 22 -9.54 -9.10 4.72
N ILE A 23 -10.00 -8.31 3.74
CA ILE A 23 -9.51 -6.93 3.52
C ILE A 23 -9.73 -6.08 4.77
N ARG A 24 -10.90 -6.18 5.40
CA ARG A 24 -11.19 -5.48 6.66
C ARG A 24 -10.29 -5.96 7.80
N SER A 25 -10.03 -7.26 7.89
CA SER A 25 -9.12 -7.80 8.91
C SER A 25 -7.71 -7.27 8.71
N LEU A 26 -7.20 -7.30 7.47
CA LEU A 26 -5.86 -6.81 7.13
C LEU A 26 -5.73 -5.30 7.41
N ALA A 27 -6.76 -4.52 7.08
CA ALA A 27 -6.77 -3.07 7.32
C ALA A 27 -6.74 -2.69 8.81
N ASN A 28 -7.14 -3.61 9.71
CA ASN A 28 -7.16 -3.40 11.15
C ASN A 28 -6.03 -4.13 11.90
N ASP A 29 -5.15 -4.87 11.20
CA ASP A 29 -4.05 -5.59 11.82
C ASP A 29 -2.91 -4.63 12.19
N VAL A 30 -2.71 -4.43 13.49
CA VAL A 30 -1.66 -3.56 14.04
C VAL A 30 -0.24 -4.08 13.84
N ASN A 31 -0.09 -5.35 13.44
CA ASN A 31 1.21 -5.96 13.16
C ASN A 31 1.66 -5.75 11.70
N LEU A 32 0.82 -5.12 10.87
CA LEU A 32 1.11 -4.84 9.47
C LEU A 32 1.27 -3.35 9.22
N VAL A 33 2.20 -3.01 8.34
CA VAL A 33 2.31 -1.70 7.71
C VAL A 33 1.94 -1.87 6.25
N ILE A 34 0.86 -1.21 5.83
CA ILE A 34 0.35 -1.22 4.45
C ILE A 34 0.65 0.14 3.82
N ARG A 35 1.42 0.16 2.72
CA ARG A 35 1.78 1.39 2.00
C ARG A 35 1.68 1.19 0.49
N PRO A 36 1.48 2.26 -0.30
CA PRO A 36 1.67 2.20 -1.74
C PRO A 36 3.09 1.72 -2.07
N ALA A 37 3.23 0.91 -3.11
CA ALA A 37 4.55 0.59 -3.63
C ALA A 37 5.20 1.83 -4.25
N ASP A 38 6.50 2.01 -3.98
CA ASP A 38 7.30 3.11 -4.52
C ASP A 38 7.25 3.14 -6.06
N LYS A 39 7.31 1.95 -6.68
CA LYS A 39 7.07 1.76 -8.11
C LYS A 39 5.59 1.45 -8.31
N GLY A 40 4.95 2.21 -9.21
CA GLY A 40 3.49 2.23 -9.33
C GLY A 40 2.82 0.88 -9.60
N GLY A 41 1.54 0.79 -9.22
CA GLY A 41 0.65 -0.32 -9.54
C GLY A 41 0.48 -1.36 -8.42
N GLY A 42 1.18 -1.23 -7.29
CA GLY A 42 1.13 -2.21 -6.20
C GLY A 42 0.96 -1.60 -4.80
N ILE A 43 0.82 -2.49 -3.83
CA ILE A 43 0.86 -2.21 -2.39
C ILE A 43 1.95 -3.07 -1.74
N VAL A 44 2.54 -2.58 -0.67
CA VAL A 44 3.53 -3.31 0.13
C VAL A 44 2.91 -3.62 1.49
N LEU A 45 3.01 -4.88 1.91
CA LEU A 45 2.68 -5.33 3.25
C LEU A 45 3.99 -5.65 3.97
N LEU A 46 4.22 -5.00 5.11
CA LEU A 46 5.42 -5.18 5.91
C LEU A 46 5.05 -5.59 7.32
N ASN A 47 5.85 -6.46 7.93
CA ASN A 47 5.78 -6.68 9.37
C ASN A 47 6.14 -5.38 10.10
N TYR A 48 5.32 -4.98 11.06
CA TYR A 48 5.49 -3.71 11.78
C TYR A 48 6.83 -3.65 12.54
N CYS A 49 7.23 -4.73 13.20
CA CYS A 49 8.46 -4.76 14.00
C CYS A 49 9.68 -4.57 13.10
N ASP A 50 9.76 -5.33 12.01
CA ASP A 50 10.88 -5.26 11.07
C ASP A 50 10.93 -3.89 10.38
N TYR A 51 9.78 -3.39 9.92
CA TYR A 51 9.66 -2.05 9.35
C TYR A 51 10.18 -0.96 10.29
N ARG A 52 9.79 -1.03 11.57
CA ARG A 52 10.21 -0.05 12.58
C ARG A 52 11.71 -0.14 12.85
N VAL A 53 12.26 -1.34 12.95
CA VAL A 53 13.70 -1.55 13.19
C VAL A 53 14.51 -0.97 12.03
N GLU A 54 14.15 -1.32 10.80
CA GLU A 54 14.85 -0.84 9.60
C GLU A 54 14.76 0.68 9.45
N LEU A 55 13.57 1.25 9.66
CA LEU A 55 13.37 2.70 9.61
C LEU A 55 14.26 3.44 10.63
N LEU A 56 14.33 2.95 11.87
CA LEU A 56 15.19 3.55 12.89
C LEU A 56 16.67 3.37 12.58
N SER A 57 17.06 2.22 12.04
CA SER A 57 18.43 1.94 11.61
C SER A 57 18.88 2.95 10.55
N GLN A 58 18.09 3.14 9.48
CA GLN A 58 18.40 4.09 8.42
C GLN A 58 18.44 5.54 8.91
N LEU A 59 17.55 5.94 9.81
CA LEU A 59 17.55 7.29 10.38
C LEU A 59 18.76 7.59 11.26
N GLN A 60 19.39 6.56 11.82
CA GLN A 60 20.59 6.68 12.66
C GLN A 60 21.89 6.53 11.88
N ASP A 61 21.83 6.09 10.63
CA ASP A 61 23.00 5.90 9.79
C ASP A 61 23.58 7.26 9.33
N THR A 62 24.62 7.68 10.03
CA THR A 62 25.41 8.87 9.70
C THR A 62 26.61 8.60 8.80
N ASP A 63 26.88 7.32 8.51
CA ASP A 63 27.98 6.93 7.62
C ASP A 63 27.54 7.04 6.16
N THR A 64 26.27 6.72 5.87
CA THR A 64 25.68 6.82 4.53
C THR A 64 24.94 8.14 4.30
N TYR A 65 24.18 8.62 5.30
CA TYR A 65 23.31 9.79 5.15
C TYR A 65 23.81 11.01 5.92
N THR A 66 23.48 12.21 5.43
CA THR A 66 23.80 13.48 6.11
C THR A 66 22.55 14.31 6.31
N LYS A 67 22.39 14.88 7.52
CA LYS A 67 21.26 15.75 7.84
C LYS A 67 21.32 17.06 7.07
N LEU A 68 20.26 17.39 6.34
CA LEU A 68 20.13 18.65 5.63
C LEU A 68 19.80 19.81 6.57
N LYS A 69 20.30 21.00 6.25
CA LYS A 69 20.05 22.24 7.02
C LYS A 69 18.70 22.89 6.70
N GLY A 70 18.00 22.38 5.68
CA GLY A 70 16.71 22.87 5.19
C GLY A 70 16.13 21.92 4.17
N ASP A 71 14.95 22.26 3.65
CA ASP A 71 14.26 21.49 2.60
C ASP A 71 15.01 21.64 1.25
N PRO A 72 15.50 20.55 0.64
CA PRO A 72 16.18 20.60 -0.66
C PRO A 72 15.22 20.80 -1.85
N THR A 73 13.90 20.76 -1.63
CA THR A 73 12.86 20.90 -2.66
C THR A 73 12.12 22.24 -2.61
N ALA A 74 12.54 23.15 -1.72
CA ALA A 74 12.00 24.50 -1.58
C ALA A 74 12.36 25.44 -2.75
#